data_AF-A0A1R4HXJ3-F1
#
_entry.id   AF-A0A1R4HXJ3-F1
#
_cell.length_a   1.000
_cell.length_b   1.000
_cell.length_c   1.000
_cell.angle_alpha   90.00
_cell.angle_beta   90.00
_cell.angle_gamma   90.00
#
_symmetry.space_group_name_H-M   'P 1'
#
loop_
_entity.id
_entity.type
_entity.pdbx_description
1 polymer ?
#
loop_
_entity_poly.entity_id
_entity_poly.type
_entity_poly.pdbx_seq_one_letter_code
_entity_poly.pdbx_strand_id
1 'polypeptide(L)' 'MAKDETQYVTIDGHEYILSDLSENARNQLINLRVTDQEIQRLNQLLAIAQTARTAYANALKAELPEKKTH' A
#
# COMPACT_ATOMS: atom_id res chain seq x y z
N MET A 1 -26.35 -20.16 -21.87
CA MET A 1 -27.06 -19.65 -20.69
C MET A 1 -26.08 -18.78 -19.94
N ALA A 2 -26.31 -17.47 -19.94
CA ALA A 2 -25.40 -16.50 -19.38
C ALA A 2 -25.27 -16.75 -17.87
N LYS A 3 -24.03 -16.95 -17.41
CA LYS A 3 -23.69 -16.94 -15.99
C LYS A 3 -23.89 -15.51 -15.50
N ASP A 4 -25.03 -15.24 -14.86
CA ASP A 4 -25.13 -14.12 -13.93
C ASP A 4 -24.25 -14.45 -12.71
N GLU A 5 -22.94 -14.21 -12.85
CA GLU A 5 -22.03 -14.19 -11.71
C GLU A 5 -22.29 -12.87 -10.99
N THR A 6 -23.20 -12.90 -10.01
CA THR A 6 -23.38 -11.82 -9.04
C THR A 6 -22.01 -11.52 -8.41
N GLN A 7 -21.41 -10.41 -8.83
CA GLN A 7 -20.11 -10.00 -8.30
C GLN A 7 -20.32 -9.35 -6.95
N TYR A 8 -19.74 -9.93 -5.90
CA TYR A 8 -19.75 -9.36 -4.57
C TYR A 8 -18.47 -8.56 -4.34
N VAL A 9 -18.61 -7.42 -3.67
CA VAL A 9 -17.50 -6.58 -3.23
C VAL A 9 -17.61 -6.37 -1.73
N THR A 10 -16.52 -6.65 -1.02
CA THR A 10 -16.44 -6.37 0.41
C THR A 10 -15.97 -4.94 0.62
N ILE A 11 -16.80 -4.13 1.27
CA ILE A 11 -16.49 -2.74 1.64
C ILE A 11 -16.68 -2.65 3.15
N ASP A 12 -15.64 -2.22 3.88
CA ASP A 12 -15.65 -2.12 5.35
C ASP A 12 -16.08 -3.41 6.09
N GLY A 13 -15.77 -4.58 5.50
CA GLY A 13 -16.12 -5.88 6.08
C GLY A 13 -17.56 -6.35 5.80
N HIS A 14 -18.34 -5.59 5.04
CA HIS A 14 -19.67 -5.97 4.59
C HIS A 14 -19.65 -6.35 3.09
N GLU A 15 -20.30 -7.45 2.74
CA GLU A 15 -20.47 -7.85 1.33
C GLU A 15 -21.64 -7.10 0.70
N TYR A 16 -21.36 -6.47 -0.43
CA TYR A 16 -22.35 -5.80 -1.27
C TYR A 16 -22.35 -6.42 -2.66
N ILE A 17 -23.55 -6.54 -3.23
CA ILE A 17 -23.71 -6.93 -4.63
C ILE A 17 -23.32 -5.74 -5.50
N LEU A 18 -22.36 -5.93 -6.41
CA LEU A 18 -21.82 -4.89 -7.28
C LEU A 18 -22.88 -4.29 -8.23
N SER A 19 -23.86 -5.12 -8.66
CA SER A 19 -24.97 -4.65 -9.49
C SER A 19 -25.93 -3.74 -8.74
N ASP A 20 -26.04 -3.90 -7.42
CA ASP A 20 -26.96 -3.14 -6.57
C ASP A 20 -26.38 -1.79 -6.16
N LEU A 21 -25.07 -1.60 -6.35
CA LEU A 21 -24.41 -0.32 -6.12
C LEU A 21 -24.84 0.72 -7.16
N SER A 22 -24.91 1.98 -6.74
CA SER A 22 -25.07 3.10 -7.67
C SER A 22 -23.83 3.25 -8.55
N GLU A 23 -23.98 3.88 -9.71
CA GLU A 23 -22.85 4.20 -10.58
C GLU A 23 -21.79 5.04 -9.85
N ASN A 24 -22.22 6.01 -9.07
CA ASN A 24 -21.33 6.81 -8.22
C ASN A 24 -20.58 5.95 -7.21
N ALA A 25 -21.24 5.01 -6.54
CA ALA A 25 -20.60 4.10 -5.59
C ALA A 25 -19.55 3.21 -6.28
N ARG A 26 -19.85 2.68 -7.48
CA ARG A 26 -18.89 1.91 -8.28
C ARG A 26 -17.66 2.75 -8.68
N ASN A 27 -17.87 4.00 -9.09
CA ASN A 27 -16.77 4.90 -9.43
C ASN A 27 -15.88 5.18 -8.22
N GLN A 28 -16.46 5.41 -7.05
CA GLN A 28 -15.66 5.59 -5.84
C GLN A 28 -14.92 4.32 -5.40
N LEU A 29 -15.53 3.15 -5.57
CA LEU A 29 -14.84 1.88 -5.32
C LEU A 29 -13.61 1.71 -6.23
N ILE A 30 -13.71 2.09 -7.50
CA ILE A 30 -12.56 2.06 -8.42
C ILE A 30 -11.48 3.05 -7.96
N ASN A 31 -11.85 4.29 -7.62
CA ASN A 31 -10.92 5.30 -7.15
C ASN A 31 -10.19 4.85 -5.87
N LEU A 32 -10.91 4.23 -4.93
CA LEU A 32 -10.32 3.65 -3.72
C LEU A 32 -9.31 2.56 -4.06
N ARG A 33 -9.67 1.58 -4.91
CA ARG A 33 -8.76 0.51 -5.32
C ARG A 33 -7.49 1.03 -5.98
N VAL A 34 -7.60 2.03 -6.85
CA VAL A 34 -6.44 2.65 -7.51
C VAL A 34 -5.55 3.36 -6.48
N THR A 35 -6.18 4.06 -5.52
CA THR A 35 -5.46 4.76 -4.45
C THR A 35 -4.74 3.77 -3.53
N ASP A 36 -5.39 2.66 -3.16
CA ASP A 36 -4.79 1.59 -2.35
C ASP A 36 -3.58 0.96 -3.03
N GLN A 37 -3.67 0.71 -4.34
CA GLN A 37 -2.53 0.22 -5.14
C GLN A 37 -1.36 1.20 -5.13
N GLU A 38 -1.64 2.50 -5.24
CA GLU A 38 -0.59 3.52 -5.19
C GLU A 38 0.03 3.63 -3.80
N ILE A 39 -0.77 3.53 -2.72
CA ILE A 39 -0.27 3.47 -1.34
C ILE A 39 0.65 2.26 -1.17
N GLN A 40 0.27 1.08 -1.66
CA GLN A 40 1.12 -0.11 -1.62
C GLN A 40 2.44 0.10 -2.37
N ARG A 41 2.40 0.72 -3.55
CA ARG A 41 3.60 1.05 -4.34
C ARG A 41 4.52 2.00 -3.58
N LEU A 42 3.97 3.05 -2.96
CA LEU A 42 4.73 4.00 -2.16
C LEU A 42 5.36 3.35 -0.93
N ASN A 43 4.64 2.45 -0.25
CA ASN A 43 5.18 1.69 0.87
C ASN A 43 6.36 0.80 0.46
N GLN A 44 6.30 0.18 -0.73
CA GLN A 44 7.41 -0.59 -1.27
C GLN A 44 8.65 0.29 -1.52
N LEU A 45 8.46 1.47 -2.11
CA LEU A 45 9.56 2.44 -2.31
C LEU A 45 10.14 2.94 -0.99
N LEU A 46 9.27 3.18 -0.01
CA LEU A 46 9.68 3.59 1.34
C LEU A 46 10.56 2.51 1.99
N ALA A 47 10.19 1.23 1.90
CA ALA A 47 10.98 0.13 2.44
C ALA A 47 12.38 0.03 1.79
N ILE A 48 12.47 0.26 0.48
CA ILE A 48 13.75 0.33 -0.24
C ILE A 48 14.59 1.50 0.28
N ALA A 49 13.99 2.68 0.41
CA ALA A 49 14.68 3.86 0.91
C ALA A 49 15.16 3.70 2.37
N GLN A 50 14.35 3.06 3.23
CA GLN A 50 14.73 2.74 4.61
C GLN A 50 15.92 1.78 4.67
N THR A 51 15.96 0.78 3.79
CA THR A 51 17.10 -0.14 3.67
C THR A 51 18.37 0.61 3.28
N ALA A 52 18.31 1.45 2.24
CA ALA A 52 19.43 2.27 1.80
C ALA A 52 19.91 3.22 2.91
N ARG A 53 18.98 3.91 3.59
CA ARG A 53 19.29 4.79 4.73
C ARG A 53 20.03 4.05 5.83
N THR A 54 19.62 2.83 6.15
CA THR A 54 20.27 2.00 7.17
C THR A 54 21.69 1.62 6.76
N ALA A 55 21.88 1.22 5.50
CA ALA A 55 23.21 0.94 4.95
C ALA A 55 24.14 2.16 5.05
N TYR A 56 23.68 3.34 4.62
CA TYR A 56 24.46 4.57 4.71
C TYR A 56 24.75 4.99 6.16
N ALA A 57 23.80 4.81 7.07
CA ALA A 57 24.02 5.09 8.48
C ALA A 57 25.10 4.18 9.08
N ASN A 58 25.13 2.90 8.68
CA ASN A 58 26.16 1.96 9.13
C ASN A 58 27.53 2.27 8.53
N ALA A 59 27.59 2.63 7.24
CA ALA A 59 28.82 3.07 6.60
C ALA A 59 29.39 4.31 7.30
N LEU A 60 28.55 5.31 7.56
CA LEU A 60 28.95 6.51 8.29
C LEU A 60 29.50 6.17 9.69
N LYS A 61 28.82 5.29 10.44
CA LYS A 61 29.31 4.87 11.77
C LYS A 61 30.70 4.24 11.73
N ALA A 62 31.05 3.53 10.66
CA ALA A 62 32.36 2.93 10.50
C ALA A 62 33.46 3.96 10.17
N GLU A 63 33.08 5.09 9.56
CA GLU A 63 33.99 6.21 9.26
C GLU A 63 34.13 7.19 10.44
N LEU A 64 33.16 7.21 11.35
CA LEU A 64 33.23 8.04 12.54
C LEU A 64 34.32 7.53 13.49
N PRO A 65 35.12 8.44 14.08
CA PRO A 65 36.12 8.05 15.06
C PRO A 65 35.43 7.36 16.25
N GLU A 66 36.00 6.24 16.72
CA GLU A 66 35.53 5.61 17.94
C GLU A 66 35.51 6.66 19.05
N LYS A 67 34.35 6.82 19.67
CA LYS A 67 34.23 7.67 20.86
C LYS A 67 35.12 7.02 21.92
N LYS A 68 36.35 7.53 22.09
CA LYS A 68 37.19 7.21 23.24
C LYS A 68 36.43 7.69 24.47
N THR A 69 35.60 6.82 25.03
CA THR A 69 35.10 6.93 26.39
C THR A 69 36.31 6.74 27.30
N HIS A 70 36.83 7.86 27.79
CA HIS A 70 37.64 7.90 29.01
C HIS A 70 36.81 7.47 30.22
#